data_AF-A0AA89BSG2-F1
#
_entry.id   AF-A0AA89BSG2-F1
#
_cell.length_a   1.000
_cell.length_b   1.000
_cell.length_c   1.000
_cell.angle_alpha   90.00
_cell.angle_beta   90.00
_cell.angle_gamma   90.00
#
_symmetry.space_group_name_H-M   'P 1'
#
loop_
_entity.id
_entity.type
_entity.pdbx_description
1 polymer ?
#
loop_
_entity_poly.entity_id
_entity_poly.type
_entity_poly.pdbx_seq_one_letter_code
_entity_poly.pdbx_strand_id
1 'polypeptide(L)'
;MSIFLPQENPSNTYVIDEIGKMELFSQSFIQIVRDTLNRADTTVLATIPVPKGRPIPFVEEVRSRKDVVVFNVSKANRDAILDDIIKAVKDSIQVYNHG
;
A
#
# COMPACT_ATOMS: atom_id res chain seq x y z
N MET A 1 -36.12 4.77 21.53
CA MET A 1 -35.02 5.72 21.26
C MET A 1 -33.93 4.93 20.58
N SER A 2 -33.83 5.01 19.25
CA SER A 2 -32.75 4.34 18.53
C SER A 2 -31.54 5.25 18.53
N ILE A 3 -30.50 4.84 19.24
CA ILE A 3 -29.18 5.47 19.16
C ILE A 3 -28.53 4.88 17.90
N PHE A 4 -28.30 5.73 16.90
CA PHE A 4 -27.39 5.38 15.82
C PHE A 4 -25.97 5.59 16.35
N LEU A 5 -25.20 4.51 16.46
CA LEU A 5 -23.75 4.63 16.57
C LEU A 5 -23.21 5.14 15.22
N PRO A 6 -22.19 6.01 15.20
CA PRO A 6 -21.49 6.31 13.97
C PRO A 6 -21.03 4.97 13.38
N GLN A 7 -21.45 4.69 12.15
CA GLN A 7 -20.88 3.61 11.35
C GLN A 7 -19.49 4.10 10.92
N GLU A 8 -18.52 4.00 11.82
CA GLU A 8 -17.09 4.08 11.48
C GLU A 8 -16.84 2.85 10.60
N ASN A 9 -16.98 2.99 9.28
CA ASN A 9 -16.67 1.92 8.35
C ASN A 9 -15.15 1.69 8.44
N PRO A 10 -14.66 0.58 9.04
CA PRO A 10 -13.23 0.42 9.25
C PRO A 10 -12.57 0.35 7.88
N SER A 11 -11.80 1.38 7.53
CA SER A 11 -11.08 1.45 6.27
C SER A 11 -10.09 0.28 6.24
N ASN A 12 -10.22 -0.62 5.26
CA ASN A 12 -9.40 -1.83 5.18
C ASN A 12 -7.96 -1.45 4.83
N THR A 13 -7.15 -1.15 5.85
CA THR A 13 -5.76 -0.71 5.71
C THR A 13 -4.81 -1.86 6.00
N TYR A 14 -3.96 -2.20 5.04
CA TYR A 14 -2.97 -3.26 5.15
C TYR A 14 -1.57 -2.68 5.17
N VAL A 15 -0.72 -3.23 6.04
CA VAL A 15 0.72 -2.93 6.08
C VAL A 15 1.49 -4.17 5.67
N ILE A 16 2.33 -4.04 4.65
CA ILE A 16 3.19 -5.12 4.16
C ILE A 16 4.63 -4.64 4.27
N ASP A 17 5.31 -5.06 5.32
CA ASP A 17 6.76 -4.84 5.41
C ASP A 17 7.46 -5.86 4.51
N GLU A 18 7.67 -5.41 3.28
CA GLU A 18 8.34 -6.02 2.15
C GLU A 18 7.50 -6.90 1.20
N ILE A 19 7.40 -6.45 -0.05
CA ILE A 19 7.07 -7.27 -1.23
C ILE A 19 8.40 -7.45 -1.98
N GLY A 20 9.16 -8.45 -1.57
CA GLY A 20 10.54 -8.66 -1.99
C GLY A 20 10.76 -10.00 -2.68
N LYS A 21 12.01 -10.28 -3.06
CA LYS A 21 12.34 -11.50 -3.81
C LYS A 21 11.98 -12.78 -3.06
N MET A 22 12.08 -12.76 -1.72
CA MET A 22 11.90 -13.96 -0.90
C MET A 22 10.42 -14.32 -0.76
N GLU A 23 9.55 -13.34 -0.61
CA GLU A 23 8.11 -13.52 -0.44
C GLU A 23 7.48 -14.06 -1.74
N LEU A 24 8.08 -13.73 -2.89
CA LEU A 24 7.62 -14.12 -4.22
C LEU A 24 7.93 -15.57 -4.60
N PHE A 25 8.56 -16.36 -3.73
CA PHE A 25 8.53 -17.81 -3.84
C PHE A 25 7.14 -18.38 -3.50
N SER A 26 6.28 -17.62 -2.81
CA SER A 26 4.91 -18.00 -2.47
C SER A 26 3.91 -17.46 -3.49
N GLN A 27 3.28 -18.36 -4.25
CA GLN A 27 2.20 -17.98 -5.18
C GLN A 27 0.96 -17.48 -4.45
N SER A 28 0.68 -17.98 -3.24
CA SER A 28 -0.43 -17.48 -2.43
C SER A 28 -0.18 -16.05 -1.95
N PHE A 29 1.05 -15.70 -1.59
CA PHE A 29 1.41 -14.32 -1.26
C PHE A 29 1.18 -13.39 -2.46
N ILE A 30 1.67 -13.76 -3.64
CA ILE A 30 1.46 -12.99 -4.88
C ILE A 30 -0.03 -12.76 -5.13
N GLN A 31 -0.84 -13.82 -5.03
CA GLN A 31 -2.27 -13.73 -5.28
C GLN A 31 -2.97 -12.82 -4.26
N ILE A 32 -2.68 -12.98 -2.97
CA ILE A 32 -3.27 -12.15 -1.91
C ILE A 32 -2.90 -10.68 -2.09
N VAL A 33 -1.64 -10.36 -2.41
CA VAL A 33 -1.23 -8.98 -2.66
C VAL A 33 -1.95 -8.41 -3.88
N ARG A 34 -2.02 -9.16 -4.98
CA ARG A 34 -2.73 -8.71 -6.19
C ARG A 34 -4.22 -8.48 -5.93
N ASP A 35 -4.87 -9.39 -5.24
CA ASP A 35 -6.29 -9.27 -4.89
C ASP A 35 -6.53 -8.08 -3.96
N THR A 36 -5.66 -7.88 -2.96
CA THR A 36 -5.75 -6.75 -2.03
C THR A 36 -5.58 -5.41 -2.74
N LEU A 37 -4.64 -5.31 -3.69
CA LEU A 37 -4.42 -4.10 -4.50
C LEU A 37 -5.55 -3.84 -5.51
N ASN A 38 -6.33 -4.84 -5.89
CA ASN A 38 -7.44 -4.69 -6.84
C ASN A 38 -8.78 -4.34 -6.16
N ARG A 39 -8.82 -4.33 -4.84
CA ARG A 39 -10.01 -3.95 -4.08
C ARG A 39 -10.14 -2.43 -4.02
N ALA A 40 -11.33 -1.96 -4.34
CA ALA A 40 -11.65 -0.53 -4.34
C ALA A 40 -11.99 0.02 -2.94
N ASP A 41 -11.84 -0.77 -1.87
CA ASP A 41 -12.14 -0.39 -0.49
C ASP A 41 -10.93 -0.53 0.44
N THR A 42 -9.72 -0.69 -0.12
CA THR A 42 -8.51 -1.02 0.64
C THR A 42 -7.42 0.02 0.43
N THR A 43 -6.71 0.34 1.51
CA THR A 43 -5.44 1.08 1.45
C THR A 43 -4.29 0.13 1.75
N VAL A 44 -3.21 0.17 0.97
CA VAL A 44 -2.02 -0.64 1.20
C VAL A 44 -0.82 0.27 1.38
N LEU A 45 -0.16 0.16 2.53
CA LEU A 45 1.18 0.69 2.76
C LEU A 45 2.16 -0.47 2.68
N ALA A 46 3.05 -0.45 1.68
CA ALA A 46 4.02 -1.52 1.49
C ALA A 46 5.43 -0.98 1.21
N THR A 47 6.44 -1.75 1.59
CA THR A 47 7.82 -1.52 1.16
C THR A 47 8.17 -2.45 -0.01
N ILE A 48 8.96 -1.94 -0.96
CA ILE A 48 9.46 -2.72 -2.11
C ILE A 48 10.97 -2.51 -2.25
N PRO A 49 11.72 -3.50 -2.74
CA PRO A 49 13.15 -3.32 -2.96
C PRO A 49 13.41 -2.23 -4.00
N VAL A 50 14.50 -1.48 -3.80
CA VAL A 50 15.01 -0.55 -4.80
C VAL A 50 15.45 -1.35 -6.04
N PRO A 51 15.17 -0.89 -7.28
CA PRO A 51 15.61 -1.57 -8.48
C PRO A 51 17.13 -1.74 -8.47
N LYS A 52 17.59 -2.99 -8.40
CA LYS A 52 19.02 -3.33 -8.47
C LYS A 52 19.20 -4.68 -9.14
N GLY A 53 19.98 -4.71 -10.22
CA GLY A 53 20.22 -5.93 -10.99
C GLY A 53 19.00 -6.34 -11.84
N ARG A 54 18.70 -7.65 -11.89
CA ARG A 54 17.58 -8.17 -12.69
C ARG A 54 16.24 -7.71 -12.09
N PRO A 55 15.32 -7.12 -12.88
CA PRO A 55 13.99 -6.76 -12.42
C PRO A 55 13.25 -7.96 -11.84
N ILE A 56 12.54 -7.73 -10.73
CA ILE A 56 11.63 -8.70 -10.14
C ILE A 56 10.24 -8.39 -10.72
N PRO A 57 9.67 -9.24 -11.59
CA PRO A 57 8.49 -8.89 -12.38
C PRO A 57 7.31 -8.37 -11.55
N PHE A 58 7.01 -9.03 -10.43
CA PHE A 58 5.88 -8.62 -9.58
C PHE A 58 6.14 -7.32 -8.81
N VAL A 59 7.38 -7.02 -8.43
CA VAL A 59 7.72 -5.73 -7.83
C VAL A 59 7.52 -4.60 -8.83
N GLU A 60 7.91 -4.82 -10.08
CA GLU A 60 7.70 -3.83 -11.15
C GLU A 60 6.22 -3.71 -11.55
N GLU A 61 5.46 -4.81 -11.49
CA GLU A 61 3.99 -4.78 -11.61
C GLU A 61 3.38 -3.84 -10.56
N VAL A 62 3.73 -4.00 -9.27
CA VAL A 62 3.22 -3.13 -8.19
C VAL A 62 3.70 -1.68 -8.36
N ARG A 63 4.99 -1.46 -8.65
CA ARG A 63 5.59 -0.13 -8.83
C ARG A 63 4.97 0.67 -9.98
N SER A 64 4.57 -0.01 -11.06
CA SER A 64 4.08 0.63 -12.30
C SER A 64 2.57 0.89 -12.32
N ARG A 65 1.85 0.51 -11.25
CA ARG A 65 0.42 0.76 -11.14
C ARG A 65 0.12 2.27 -11.11
N LYS A 66 -0.96 2.68 -11.78
CA LYS A 66 -1.38 4.08 -11.87
C LYS A 66 -1.95 4.64 -10.57
N ASP A 67 -2.42 3.77 -9.69
CA ASP A 67 -3.02 4.07 -8.40
C ASP A 67 -2.03 3.91 -7.23
N VAL A 68 -0.73 3.75 -7.52
CA VAL A 68 0.33 3.63 -6.50
C VAL A 68 1.16 4.92 -6.45
N VAL A 69 1.40 5.40 -5.24
CA VAL A 69 2.37 6.47 -4.95
C VAL A 69 3.66 5.82 -4.46
N VAL A 70 4.77 6.07 -5.15
CA VAL A 70 6.08 5.50 -4.80
C VAL A 70 6.95 6.55 -4.12
N PHE A 71 7.37 6.25 -2.88
CA PHE A 71 8.31 7.06 -2.13
C PHE A 71 9.71 6.43 -2.16
N ASN A 72 10.70 7.14 -2.70
CA ASN A 72 12.09 6.72 -2.63
C ASN A 72 12.72 7.20 -1.32
N VAL A 73 12.93 6.28 -0.39
CA VAL A 73 13.54 6.57 0.91
C VAL A 73 15.05 6.40 0.85
N SER A 74 15.76 7.36 1.42
CA SER A 74 17.21 7.43 1.56
C SER A 74 17.57 7.80 3.00
N LYS A 75 18.85 7.69 3.36
CA LYS A 75 19.31 8.15 4.68
C LYS A 75 19.07 9.64 4.92
N ALA A 76 19.04 10.46 3.87
CA ALA A 76 18.95 11.92 3.98
C ALA A 76 17.51 12.44 4.12
N ASN A 77 16.50 11.67 3.66
CA ASN A 77 15.09 12.10 3.67
C ASN A 77 14.19 11.26 4.57
N ARG A 78 14.73 10.24 5.27
CA ARG A 78 13.95 9.31 6.10
C ARG A 78 13.04 10.02 7.10
N ASP A 79 13.55 11.05 7.78
CA ASP A 79 12.79 11.73 8.82
C ASP A 79 11.80 12.76 8.25
N ALA A 80 12.15 13.35 7.10
CA ALA A 80 11.31 14.37 6.45
C ALA A 80 10.13 13.78 5.66
N ILE A 81 10.25 12.54 5.16
CA ILE A 81 9.24 11.92 4.29
C ILE A 81 8.05 11.32 5.05
N LEU A 82 8.15 11.21 6.38
CA LEU A 82 7.12 10.60 7.22
C LEU A 82 5.77 11.30 7.05
N ASP A 83 5.76 12.63 7.07
CA ASP A 83 4.54 13.42 6.96
C ASP A 83 3.88 13.26 5.58
N ASP A 84 4.69 13.17 4.52
CA ASP A 84 4.20 12.93 3.15
C ASP A 84 3.55 11.55 3.01
N ILE A 85 4.15 10.51 3.61
CA ILE A 85 3.61 9.15 3.62
C ILE A 85 2.30 9.11 4.41
N ILE A 86 2.27 9.72 5.61
CA ILE A 86 1.05 9.80 6.43
C ILE A 86 -0.06 10.52 5.67
N LYS A 87 0.27 11.62 4.98
CA LYS A 87 -0.70 12.35 4.16
C LYS A 87 -1.26 11.47 3.04
N ALA A 88 -0.41 10.77 2.28
CA ALA A 88 -0.85 9.90 1.19
C ALA A 88 -1.78 8.77 1.69
N VAL A 89 -1.47 8.16 2.83
CA VAL A 89 -2.32 7.13 3.46
C VAL A 89 -3.67 7.71 3.92
N LYS A 90 -3.67 8.91 4.50
CA LYS A 90 -4.93 9.57 4.91
C LYS A 90 -5.80 9.93 3.71
N ASP A 91 -5.19 10.47 2.66
CA ASP A 91 -5.89 10.84 1.44
C ASP A 91 -6.52 9.60 0.79
N SER A 92 -5.80 8.47 0.71
CA SER A 92 -6.34 7.24 0.14
C SER A 92 -7.55 6.69 0.92
N ILE A 93 -7.53 6.81 2.26
CA ILE A 93 -8.66 6.41 3.11
C ILE A 93 -9.88 7.32 2.90
N GLN A 94 -9.67 8.64 2.80
CA GLN A 94 -10.76 9.61 2.67
C GLN A 94 -11.50 9.52 1.33
N VAL A 95 -10.84 9.03 0.26
CA VAL A 95 -11.51 8.76 -1.02
C VAL A 95 -12.69 7.80 -0.83
N TYR A 96 -12.58 6.81 0.06
CA TYR A 96 -13.64 5.81 0.29
C TYR A 96 -14.83 6.33 1.12
N ASN A 97 -14.65 7.41 1.88
CA ASN A 97 -15.69 7.93 2.78
C ASN A 97 -16.66 8.90 2.10
N HIS A 98 -16.48 9.18 0.80
CA HIS A 98 -17.31 10.12 0.02
C HIS A 98 -18.01 9.46 -1.18
N GLY A 99 -18.04 8.12 -1.25
CA GLY A 99 -18.69 7.33 -2.31
C GLY A 99 -19.98 6.66 -1.86
#